data_AF-A0A0S9KDW5-F1
#
_entry.id   AF-A0A0S9KDW5-F1
#
_cell.length_a   1.000
_cell.length_b   1.000
_cell.length_c   1.000
_cell.angle_alpha   90.00
_cell.angle_beta   90.00
_cell.angle_gamma   90.00
#
_symmetry.space_group_name_H-M   'P 1'
#
loop_
_entity.id
_entity.type
_entity.pdbx_description
1 polymer ?
#
loop_
_entity_poly.entity_id
_entity_poly.type
_entity_poly.pdbx_seq_one_letter_code
_entity_poly.pdbx_strand_id
1 'polypeptide(L)'
;MTELDVLDDQQVASPSKIEADLGVGGRSLIIASGIAIPSWGIDDPKQHREQCVVHLRIPADRIEHVTTHVGLASIGNDDTGFGIAVDKADVSINPTTGELDLTTELSLAGDSVMWRFSYQVVATVVRTVNEITGTIGWPKDRLDPGSTSPSAVAPHFLIQLNDRVMTKIEGEPGTFGGETETLTPIGVGEITAVKYGSKNIQATYRINNPPKGRELRVTVTPIGFPIGAGETVGAGAVPAGTDVFTLTIDQPSRSNVDFKVAFSRVR
;
A
#
# COMPACT_ATOMS: atom_id res chain seq x y z
N MET A 1 -28.58 4.78 3.85
CA MET A 1 -27.32 4.10 3.49
C MET A 1 -26.60 3.90 4.80
N THR A 2 -26.35 2.65 5.14
CA THR A 2 -25.77 2.22 6.40
C THR A 2 -24.35 1.75 6.15
N GLU A 3 -23.37 2.28 6.87
CA GLU A 3 -21.96 1.88 6.79
C GLU A 3 -21.58 1.14 8.06
N LEU A 4 -20.93 -0.02 7.91
CA LEU A 4 -20.49 -0.90 8.98
C LEU A 4 -19.00 -1.21 8.82
N ASP A 5 -18.27 -1.33 9.92
CA ASP A 5 -16.84 -1.65 9.93
C ASP A 5 -16.58 -2.97 10.66
N VAL A 6 -15.77 -3.85 10.07
CA VAL A 6 -15.38 -5.12 10.71
C VAL A 6 -14.52 -4.93 11.97
N LEU A 7 -13.99 -3.74 12.22
CA LEU A 7 -13.26 -3.42 13.45
C LEU A 7 -14.15 -3.00 14.62
N ASP A 8 -15.44 -2.76 14.38
CA ASP A 8 -16.42 -2.43 15.41
C ASP A 8 -17.30 -3.65 15.71
N ASP A 9 -17.16 -4.21 16.91
CA ASP A 9 -17.88 -5.42 17.34
C ASP A 9 -19.39 -5.19 17.56
N GLN A 10 -19.82 -3.93 17.65
CA GLN A 10 -21.23 -3.56 17.67
C GLN A 10 -21.84 -3.51 16.27
N GLN A 11 -21.02 -3.42 15.23
CA GLN A 11 -21.44 -3.32 13.83
C GLN A 11 -21.27 -4.65 13.08
N VAL A 12 -20.21 -5.41 13.39
CA VAL A 12 -19.95 -6.71 12.81
C VAL A 12 -19.52 -7.71 13.89
N ALA A 13 -20.34 -8.72 14.13
CA ALA A 13 -20.01 -9.80 15.04
C ALA A 13 -19.18 -10.90 14.36
N SER A 14 -18.19 -11.41 15.10
CA SER A 14 -17.32 -12.53 14.70
C SER A 14 -16.68 -12.39 13.31
N PRO A 15 -16.09 -11.23 12.95
CA PRO A 15 -15.37 -11.10 11.69
C PRO A 15 -14.19 -12.07 11.68
N SER A 16 -14.01 -12.78 10.57
CA SER A 16 -12.92 -13.73 10.38
C SER A 16 -12.38 -13.63 8.96
N LYS A 17 -11.06 -13.79 8.82
CA LYS A 17 -10.35 -13.74 7.54
C LYS A 17 -9.35 -14.88 7.44
N ILE A 18 -9.38 -15.58 6.33
CA ILE A 18 -8.33 -16.47 5.88
C ILE A 18 -7.72 -15.87 4.62
N GLU A 19 -6.39 -15.87 4.56
CA GLU A 19 -5.64 -15.36 3.43
C GLU A 19 -4.57 -16.39 3.03
N ALA A 20 -4.53 -16.71 1.73
CA ALA A 20 -3.54 -17.61 1.15
C ALA A 20 -2.86 -16.91 -0.04
N ASP A 21 -1.53 -16.79 0.03
CA ASP A 21 -0.72 -16.34 -1.10
C ASP A 21 -0.72 -17.43 -2.19
N LEU A 22 -1.04 -17.03 -3.42
CA LEU A 22 -1.08 -17.94 -4.57
C LEU A 22 0.28 -18.06 -5.28
N GLY A 23 1.30 -17.35 -4.79
CA GLY A 23 2.70 -17.46 -5.24
C GLY A 23 2.98 -16.84 -6.60
N VAL A 24 2.01 -16.19 -7.24
CA VAL A 24 2.15 -15.65 -8.61
C VAL A 24 1.56 -14.25 -8.74
N GLY A 25 2.41 -13.27 -9.01
CA GLY A 25 2.00 -11.92 -9.41
C GLY A 25 1.21 -11.15 -8.35
N GLY A 26 1.57 -11.31 -7.07
CA GLY A 26 0.92 -10.61 -5.95
C GLY A 26 -0.53 -11.03 -5.70
N ARG A 27 -0.92 -12.22 -6.14
CA ARG A 27 -2.27 -12.75 -5.96
C ARG A 27 -2.45 -13.40 -4.60
N SER A 28 -3.55 -13.04 -3.95
CA SER A 28 -4.00 -13.70 -2.72
C SER A 28 -5.43 -14.19 -2.88
N LEU A 29 -5.70 -15.41 -2.42
CA LEU A 29 -7.05 -15.88 -2.14
C LEU A 29 -7.45 -15.38 -0.75
N ILE A 30 -8.58 -14.69 -0.69
CA ILE A 30 -9.16 -14.13 0.53
C ILE A 30 -10.50 -14.82 0.77
N ILE A 31 -10.70 -15.30 1.98
CA ILE A 31 -12.01 -15.73 2.49
C ILE A 31 -12.30 -14.88 3.72
N ALA A 32 -13.31 -14.02 3.65
CA ALA A 32 -13.77 -13.18 4.75
C ALA A 32 -15.21 -13.54 5.11
N SER A 33 -15.54 -13.59 6.40
CA SER A 33 -16.89 -13.90 6.86
C SER A 33 -17.20 -13.16 8.15
N GLY A 34 -18.48 -12.91 8.41
CA GLY A 34 -18.94 -12.29 9.64
C GLY A 34 -20.46 -12.15 9.67
N ILE A 35 -20.96 -11.50 10.73
CA ILE A 35 -22.37 -11.19 10.90
C ILE A 35 -22.51 -9.66 11.02
N ALA A 36 -23.03 -9.02 9.97
CA ALA A 36 -23.31 -7.59 9.98
C ALA A 36 -24.58 -7.29 10.80
N ILE A 37 -24.59 -6.15 11.51
CA ILE A 37 -25.63 -5.73 12.44
C ILE A 37 -26.18 -4.35 12.02
N PRO A 38 -26.93 -4.26 10.90
CA PRO A 38 -27.46 -2.98 10.43
C PRO A 38 -28.52 -2.39 11.37
N SER A 39 -29.22 -3.21 12.16
CA SER A 39 -30.31 -2.79 13.06
C SER A 39 -31.33 -1.87 12.40
N TRP A 40 -31.77 -2.23 11.20
CA TRP A 40 -32.69 -1.42 10.39
C TRP A 40 -34.12 -1.90 10.56
N GLY A 41 -35.04 -0.99 10.89
CA GLY A 41 -36.46 -1.30 11.09
C GLY A 41 -37.38 -0.27 10.43
N ILE A 42 -38.57 -0.72 10.05
CA ILE A 42 -39.64 0.10 9.50
C ILE A 42 -40.97 -0.27 10.16
N ASP A 43 -41.88 0.70 10.26
CA ASP A 43 -43.22 0.55 10.83
C ASP A 43 -44.26 1.11 9.84
N ASP A 44 -44.15 0.70 8.57
CA ASP A 44 -45.13 1.07 7.57
C ASP A 44 -45.27 0.01 6.46
N PRO A 45 -46.42 -0.06 5.76
CA PRO A 45 -46.73 -1.15 4.85
C PRO A 45 -46.02 -1.04 3.49
N LYS A 46 -45.25 0.02 3.22
CA LYS A 46 -44.55 0.19 1.95
C LYS A 46 -43.28 -0.65 1.94
N GLN A 47 -42.82 -0.96 0.72
CA GLN A 47 -41.50 -1.54 0.54
C GLN A 47 -40.43 -0.45 0.63
N HIS A 48 -39.47 -0.66 1.51
CA HIS A 48 -38.27 0.16 1.66
C HIS A 48 -37.05 -0.60 1.18
N ARG A 49 -36.07 0.15 0.68
CA ARG A 49 -34.76 -0.37 0.26
C ARG A 49 -33.66 0.48 0.84
N GLU A 50 -32.64 -0.17 1.37
CA GLU A 50 -31.45 0.49 1.88
C GLU A 50 -30.18 -0.24 1.43
N GLN A 51 -29.20 0.53 0.99
CA GLN A 51 -27.87 0.03 0.76
C GLN A 51 -27.10 -0.01 2.09
N CYS A 52 -26.54 -1.17 2.40
CA CYS A 52 -25.62 -1.37 3.51
C CYS A 52 -24.23 -1.71 2.96
N VAL A 53 -23.20 -1.02 3.45
CA VAL A 53 -21.79 -1.24 3.09
C VAL A 53 -21.05 -1.76 4.32
N VAL A 54 -20.35 -2.87 4.16
CA VAL A 54 -19.46 -3.44 5.19
C VAL A 54 -18.01 -3.26 4.74
N HIS A 55 -17.26 -2.42 5.44
CA HIS A 55 -15.84 -2.21 5.23
C HIS A 55 -15.06 -3.40 5.75
N LEU A 56 -14.51 -4.23 4.85
CA LEU A 56 -13.85 -5.48 5.23
C LEU A 56 -12.42 -5.26 5.74
N ARG A 57 -11.84 -4.06 5.54
CA ARG A 57 -10.45 -3.72 5.89
C ARG A 57 -9.41 -4.67 5.29
N ILE A 58 -9.68 -5.13 4.07
CA ILE A 58 -8.79 -6.03 3.32
C ILE A 58 -8.24 -5.26 2.14
N PRO A 59 -6.93 -4.95 2.09
CA PRO A 59 -6.36 -4.21 0.98
C PRO A 59 -6.36 -5.03 -0.31
N ALA A 60 -6.67 -4.38 -1.43
CA ALA A 60 -6.62 -4.96 -2.77
C ALA A 60 -6.45 -3.85 -3.82
N ASP A 61 -5.59 -4.05 -4.83
CA ASP A 61 -5.50 -3.12 -5.97
C ASP A 61 -6.46 -3.53 -7.10
N ARG A 62 -6.73 -4.84 -7.23
CA ARG A 62 -7.67 -5.37 -8.21
C ARG A 62 -8.35 -6.63 -7.69
N ILE A 63 -9.64 -6.79 -7.99
CA ILE A 63 -10.37 -8.04 -7.81
C ILE A 63 -10.35 -8.79 -9.14
N GLU A 64 -9.84 -10.02 -9.16
CA GLU A 64 -9.86 -10.86 -10.38
C GLU A 64 -11.09 -11.77 -10.41
N HIS A 65 -11.44 -12.33 -9.25
CA HIS A 65 -12.62 -13.16 -9.06
C HIS A 65 -13.23 -12.86 -7.71
N VAL A 66 -14.56 -12.86 -7.63
CA VAL A 66 -15.26 -12.75 -6.36
C VAL A 66 -16.53 -13.58 -6.37
N THR A 67 -16.85 -14.16 -5.23
CA THR A 67 -18.13 -14.79 -4.94
C THR A 67 -18.56 -14.34 -3.56
N THR A 68 -19.80 -13.92 -3.46
CA THR A 68 -20.42 -13.46 -2.22
C THR A 68 -21.59 -14.36 -1.88
N HIS A 69 -21.72 -14.66 -0.60
CA HIS A 69 -22.88 -15.31 -0.03
C HIS A 69 -23.37 -14.45 1.12
N VAL A 70 -24.63 -14.04 1.07
CA VAL A 70 -25.28 -13.32 2.16
C VAL A 70 -26.54 -14.08 2.54
N GLY A 71 -26.74 -14.25 3.85
CA GLY A 71 -27.88 -14.96 4.41
C GLY A 71 -28.48 -14.16 5.56
N LEU A 72 -29.81 -14.16 5.65
CA LEU A 72 -30.51 -13.58 6.79
C LEU A 72 -30.15 -14.38 8.05
N ALA A 73 -29.75 -13.68 9.11
CA ALA A 73 -29.33 -14.31 10.35
C ALA A 73 -30.30 -14.03 11.51
N SER A 74 -30.89 -12.83 11.56
CA SER A 74 -31.88 -12.47 12.58
C SER A 74 -32.86 -11.44 12.04
N ILE A 75 -34.13 -11.80 12.02
CA ILE A 75 -35.25 -10.97 11.55
C ILE A 75 -36.33 -10.91 12.63
N GLY A 76 -37.02 -9.78 12.73
CA GLY A 76 -38.19 -9.59 13.59
C GLY A 76 -39.34 -9.00 12.80
N ASN A 77 -40.57 -9.37 13.18
CA ASN A 77 -41.79 -8.89 12.57
C ASN A 77 -42.96 -9.09 13.54
N ASP A 78 -43.88 -8.13 13.57
CA ASP A 78 -45.08 -8.14 14.41
C ASP A 78 -46.40 -8.15 13.59
N ASP A 79 -46.34 -8.32 12.26
CA ASP A 79 -47.50 -8.29 11.34
C ASP A 79 -47.51 -9.44 10.31
N THR A 80 -48.70 -9.90 9.91
CA THR A 80 -48.93 -11.02 8.98
C THR A 80 -48.50 -10.77 7.53
N GLY A 81 -48.26 -9.52 7.13
CA GLY A 81 -47.81 -9.14 5.79
C GLY A 81 -46.43 -8.50 5.81
N PHE A 82 -45.37 -9.29 5.69
CA PHE A 82 -43.99 -8.78 5.75
C PHE A 82 -43.07 -9.31 4.66
N GLY A 83 -42.03 -8.54 4.38
CA GLY A 83 -40.98 -8.92 3.43
C GLY A 83 -39.61 -8.50 3.95
N ILE A 84 -38.67 -9.44 3.99
CA ILE A 84 -37.29 -9.18 4.39
C ILE A 84 -36.38 -9.90 3.40
N ALA A 85 -35.54 -9.14 2.71
CA ALA A 85 -34.66 -9.68 1.68
C ALA A 85 -33.27 -9.03 1.69
N VAL A 86 -32.29 -9.80 1.24
CA VAL A 86 -31.01 -9.29 0.75
C VAL A 86 -30.97 -9.60 -0.73
N ASP A 87 -31.19 -8.59 -1.57
CA ASP A 87 -31.47 -8.79 -2.99
C ASP A 87 -30.17 -8.89 -3.82
N LYS A 88 -29.16 -8.12 -3.44
CA LYS A 88 -27.88 -8.03 -4.16
C LYS A 88 -26.72 -7.92 -3.19
N ALA A 89 -25.63 -8.61 -3.49
CA ALA A 89 -24.37 -8.50 -2.76
C ALA A 89 -23.21 -8.35 -3.76
N ASP A 90 -22.47 -7.26 -3.66
CA ASP A 90 -21.35 -6.92 -4.53
C ASP A 90 -20.11 -6.60 -3.69
N VAL A 91 -18.91 -6.85 -4.23
CA VAL A 91 -17.67 -6.49 -3.56
C VAL A 91 -16.87 -5.61 -4.50
N SER A 92 -16.50 -4.45 -4.02
CA SER A 92 -15.70 -3.48 -4.77
C SER A 92 -14.50 -3.04 -3.94
N ILE A 93 -13.55 -2.36 -4.59
CA ILE A 93 -12.43 -1.72 -3.91
C ILE A 93 -12.83 -0.27 -3.65
N ASN A 94 -12.77 0.13 -2.39
CA ASN A 94 -12.97 1.49 -1.97
C ASN A 94 -11.91 2.40 -2.64
N PRO A 95 -12.31 3.38 -3.46
CA PRO A 95 -11.36 4.20 -4.22
C PRO A 95 -10.52 5.13 -3.33
N THR A 96 -10.94 5.37 -2.08
CA THR A 96 -10.24 6.23 -1.13
C THR A 96 -9.25 5.44 -0.28
N THR A 97 -9.61 4.24 0.18
CA THR A 97 -8.77 3.44 1.09
C THR A 97 -7.98 2.32 0.39
N GLY A 98 -8.41 1.87 -0.78
CA GLY A 98 -7.84 0.69 -1.44
C GLY A 98 -8.20 -0.63 -0.75
N GLU A 99 -9.26 -0.64 0.04
CA GLU A 99 -9.74 -1.82 0.78
C GLU A 99 -11.03 -2.38 0.16
N LEU A 100 -11.33 -3.65 0.40
CA LEU A 100 -12.57 -4.27 -0.05
C LEU A 100 -13.77 -3.80 0.77
N ASP A 101 -14.84 -3.43 0.07
CA ASP A 101 -16.14 -3.11 0.63
C ASP A 101 -17.18 -4.12 0.10
N LEU A 102 -17.92 -4.75 1.01
CA LEU A 102 -19.10 -5.56 0.68
C LEU A 102 -20.33 -4.65 0.69
N THR A 103 -20.96 -4.47 -0.47
CA THR A 103 -22.22 -3.74 -0.61
C THR A 103 -23.38 -4.72 -0.70
N THR A 104 -24.39 -4.55 0.15
CA THR A 104 -25.63 -5.32 0.11
C THR A 104 -26.84 -4.41 -0.04
N GLU A 105 -27.80 -4.79 -0.89
CA GLU A 105 -29.12 -4.16 -0.95
C GLU A 105 -30.09 -4.89 -0.03
N LEU A 106 -30.57 -4.19 0.99
CA LEU A 106 -31.54 -4.66 1.96
C LEU A 106 -32.94 -4.20 1.53
N SER A 107 -33.96 -5.05 1.72
CA SER A 107 -35.35 -4.64 1.55
C SER A 107 -36.22 -5.10 2.71
N LEU A 108 -37.06 -4.17 3.20
CA LEU A 108 -38.05 -4.40 4.24
C LEU A 108 -39.44 -3.98 3.74
N ALA A 109 -40.50 -4.68 4.14
CA ALA A 109 -41.89 -4.29 3.92
C ALA A 109 -42.77 -4.74 5.09
N GLY A 110 -43.79 -3.95 5.44
CA GLY A 110 -44.60 -4.17 6.64
C GLY A 110 -43.85 -3.80 7.92
N ASP A 111 -44.44 -4.08 9.08
CA ASP A 111 -43.77 -3.88 10.38
C ASP A 111 -42.64 -4.93 10.53
N SER A 112 -41.42 -4.54 10.19
CA SER A 112 -40.29 -5.45 9.99
C SER A 112 -38.98 -4.84 10.46
N VAL A 113 -38.15 -5.68 11.07
CA VAL A 113 -36.80 -5.31 11.50
C VAL A 113 -35.77 -6.34 11.02
N MET A 114 -34.72 -5.85 10.38
CA MET A 114 -33.50 -6.61 10.08
C MET A 114 -32.45 -6.31 11.14
N TRP A 115 -32.27 -7.26 12.05
CA TRP A 115 -31.24 -7.17 13.07
C TRP A 115 -29.88 -7.53 12.52
N ARG A 116 -29.78 -8.64 11.77
CA ARG A 116 -28.50 -9.22 11.37
C ARG A 116 -28.57 -9.98 10.05
N PHE A 117 -27.47 -9.93 9.29
CA PHE A 117 -27.22 -10.84 8.18
C PHE A 117 -25.79 -11.41 8.27
N SER A 118 -25.62 -12.68 7.94
CA SER A 118 -24.31 -13.30 7.79
C SER A 118 -23.78 -13.07 6.38
N TYR A 119 -22.48 -12.87 6.23
CA TYR A 119 -21.83 -12.80 4.94
C TYR A 119 -20.61 -13.72 4.86
N GLN A 120 -20.31 -14.16 3.66
CA GLN A 120 -19.04 -14.77 3.27
C GLN A 120 -18.61 -14.22 1.91
N VAL A 121 -17.40 -13.70 1.85
CA VAL A 121 -16.73 -13.19 0.65
C VAL A 121 -15.55 -14.11 0.34
N VAL A 122 -15.54 -14.69 -0.86
CA VAL A 122 -14.39 -15.42 -1.40
C VAL A 122 -13.89 -14.65 -2.60
N ALA A 123 -12.70 -14.03 -2.48
CA ALA A 123 -12.14 -13.19 -3.52
C ALA A 123 -10.70 -13.60 -3.86
N THR A 124 -10.38 -13.65 -5.15
CA THR A 124 -8.99 -13.61 -5.61
C THR A 124 -8.65 -12.17 -5.91
N VAL A 125 -7.73 -11.60 -5.13
CA VAL A 125 -7.30 -10.21 -5.27
C VAL A 125 -5.85 -10.16 -5.70
N VAL A 126 -5.51 -9.12 -6.46
CA VAL A 126 -4.12 -8.76 -6.75
C VAL A 126 -3.76 -7.59 -5.84
N ARG A 127 -2.67 -7.76 -5.11
CA ARG A 127 -1.94 -6.68 -4.48
C ARG A 127 -0.69 -6.49 -5.30
N THR A 128 -0.61 -5.37 -6.01
CA THR A 128 0.63 -4.99 -6.67
C THR A 128 1.64 -4.79 -5.57
N VAL A 129 2.69 -5.62 -5.56
CA VAL A 129 3.84 -5.36 -4.72
C VAL A 129 4.47 -4.10 -5.29
N ASN A 130 4.12 -2.97 -4.70
CA ASN A 130 4.68 -1.68 -5.05
C ASN A 130 6.13 -1.75 -4.62
N GLU A 131 7.04 -1.56 -5.56
CA GLU A 131 8.46 -1.59 -5.26
C GLU A 131 9.19 -0.51 -6.02
N ILE A 132 10.19 0.05 -5.35
CA ILE A 132 11.23 0.82 -6.02
C ILE A 132 12.46 -0.06 -6.10
N THR A 133 12.97 -0.26 -7.31
CA THR A 133 14.15 -1.08 -7.54
C THR A 133 15.19 -0.31 -8.34
N GLY A 134 16.44 -0.64 -8.06
CA GLY A 134 17.57 -0.07 -8.77
C GLY A 134 18.85 -0.76 -8.34
N THR A 135 19.96 -0.20 -8.78
CA THR A 135 21.28 -0.72 -8.50
C THR A 135 22.20 0.36 -7.96
N ILE A 136 23.16 -0.02 -7.12
CA ILE A 136 24.21 0.84 -6.59
C ILE A 136 25.53 0.29 -7.09
N GLY A 137 26.25 1.06 -7.91
CA GLY A 137 27.54 0.66 -8.46
C GLY A 137 28.71 1.37 -7.78
N TRP A 138 29.80 0.65 -7.50
CA TRP A 138 31.05 1.24 -7.01
C TRP A 138 32.30 0.52 -7.53
N PRO A 139 33.47 1.18 -7.53
CA PRO A 139 34.75 0.56 -7.89
C PRO A 139 35.18 -0.50 -6.87
N LYS A 140 35.59 -1.68 -7.36
CA LYS A 140 35.99 -2.81 -6.52
C LYS A 140 37.23 -2.52 -5.66
N ASP A 141 38.16 -1.72 -6.18
CA ASP A 141 39.38 -1.30 -5.48
C ASP A 141 39.11 -0.39 -4.27
N ARG A 142 37.92 0.22 -4.20
CA ARG A 142 37.52 1.07 -3.08
C ARG A 142 36.87 0.28 -1.95
N LEU A 143 36.04 -0.72 -2.28
CA LEU A 143 35.43 -1.62 -1.31
C LEU A 143 35.19 -2.97 -1.96
N ASP A 144 35.87 -3.99 -1.46
CA ASP A 144 35.64 -5.40 -1.83
C ASP A 144 35.06 -6.15 -0.61
N PRO A 145 33.75 -6.42 -0.57
CA PRO A 145 33.11 -7.18 0.50
C PRO A 145 33.60 -8.63 0.60
N GLY A 146 34.32 -9.14 -0.40
CA GLY A 146 34.82 -10.53 -0.45
C GLY A 146 33.74 -11.60 -0.58
N SER A 147 32.47 -11.21 -0.69
CA SER A 147 31.31 -12.09 -0.79
C SER A 147 30.20 -11.47 -1.66
N THR A 148 29.52 -12.31 -2.45
CA THR A 148 28.31 -11.94 -3.22
C THR A 148 27.04 -11.96 -2.37
N SER A 149 27.14 -12.28 -1.08
CA SER A 149 25.97 -12.29 -0.19
C SER A 149 25.45 -10.86 0.03
N PRO A 150 24.13 -10.61 -0.14
CA PRO A 150 23.52 -9.32 0.20
C PRO A 150 23.83 -8.86 1.63
N SER A 151 23.90 -9.78 2.60
CA SER A 151 24.20 -9.47 3.99
C SER A 151 25.62 -8.94 4.23
N ALA A 152 26.57 -9.25 3.35
CA ALA A 152 27.93 -8.71 3.42
C ALA A 152 28.00 -7.26 2.91
N VAL A 153 27.06 -6.87 2.05
CA VAL A 153 27.02 -5.54 1.43
C VAL A 153 26.07 -4.58 2.14
N ALA A 154 24.96 -5.07 2.69
CA ALA A 154 23.94 -4.26 3.33
C ALA A 154 24.47 -3.26 4.38
N PRO A 155 25.45 -3.61 5.25
CA PRO A 155 25.99 -2.65 6.22
C PRO A 155 26.69 -1.43 5.62
N HIS A 156 27.06 -1.48 4.33
CA HIS A 156 27.78 -0.42 3.64
C HIS A 156 26.87 0.61 2.96
N PHE A 157 25.56 0.45 3.03
CA PHE A 157 24.62 1.37 2.41
C PHE A 157 23.41 1.62 3.31
N LEU A 158 23.14 2.90 3.55
CA LEU A 158 21.83 3.34 4.04
C LEU A 158 21.02 3.80 2.83
N ILE A 159 19.97 3.04 2.52
CA ILE A 159 19.05 3.33 1.42
C ILE A 159 17.75 3.82 2.04
N GLN A 160 17.37 5.05 1.75
CA GLN A 160 16.20 5.69 2.34
C GLN A 160 15.25 6.17 1.25
N LEU A 161 13.97 5.95 1.48
CA LEU A 161 12.90 6.63 0.78
C LEU A 161 12.48 7.84 1.62
N ASN A 162 12.42 9.00 0.98
CA ASN A 162 12.02 10.24 1.62
C ASN A 162 10.78 10.82 0.96
N ASP A 163 9.88 11.37 1.78
CA ASP A 163 8.86 12.31 1.32
C ASP A 163 9.55 13.64 1.02
N ARG A 164 9.34 14.16 -0.20
CA ARG A 164 9.99 15.38 -0.68
C ARG A 164 8.97 16.51 -0.67
N VAL A 165 9.30 17.58 0.07
CA VAL A 165 8.51 18.81 0.09
C VAL A 165 9.40 19.98 -0.31
N MET A 166 8.97 20.69 -1.35
CA MET A 166 9.59 21.94 -1.79
C MET A 166 8.81 23.11 -1.20
N THR A 167 9.41 23.87 -0.30
CA THR A 167 8.81 25.08 0.27
C THR A 167 9.39 26.31 -0.43
N LYS A 168 8.54 27.14 -1.02
CA LYS A 168 8.94 28.45 -1.53
C LYS A 168 9.13 29.42 -0.38
N ILE A 169 10.30 30.03 -0.32
CA ILE A 169 10.59 31.15 0.57
C ILE A 169 10.32 32.42 -0.24
N GLU A 170 9.25 33.13 0.11
CA GLU A 170 9.03 34.48 -0.41
C GLU A 170 10.14 35.39 0.12
N GLY A 171 10.87 36.03 -0.80
CA GLY A 171 11.86 37.02 -0.42
C GLY A 171 11.16 38.30 0.06
N GLU A 172 11.69 38.92 1.10
CA GLU A 172 11.31 40.29 1.45
C GLU A 172 11.64 41.25 0.29
N PRO A 173 10.98 42.41 0.20
CA PRO A 173 11.28 43.40 -0.85
C PRO A 173 12.77 43.75 -0.90
N GLY A 174 13.45 43.39 -1.98
CA GLY A 174 14.90 43.60 -2.18
C GLY A 174 15.77 42.36 -2.04
N THR A 175 15.20 41.20 -1.65
CA THR A 175 15.88 39.90 -1.62
C THR A 175 15.31 38.94 -2.66
N PHE A 176 16.17 38.13 -3.27
CA PHE A 176 15.71 37.00 -4.08
C PHE A 176 15.08 35.95 -3.15
N GLY A 177 13.85 35.55 -3.45
CA GLY A 177 13.24 34.37 -2.83
C GLY A 177 14.03 33.10 -3.17
N GLY A 178 13.68 31.99 -2.54
CA GLY A 178 14.35 30.70 -2.74
C GLY A 178 13.39 29.53 -2.63
N GLU A 179 13.91 28.33 -2.89
CA GLU A 179 13.19 27.09 -2.59
C GLU A 179 14.02 26.27 -1.60
N THR A 180 13.38 25.77 -0.56
CA THR A 180 14.01 24.85 0.41
C THR A 180 13.43 23.46 0.20
N GLU A 181 14.31 22.49 -0.03
CA GLU A 181 13.96 21.08 -0.07
C GLU A 181 13.99 20.50 1.35
N THR A 182 12.88 19.90 1.77
CA THR A 182 12.80 19.11 2.99
C THR A 182 12.58 17.65 2.63
N LEU A 183 13.44 16.77 3.15
CA LEU A 183 13.36 15.32 2.97
C LEU A 183 13.02 14.66 4.31
N THR A 184 11.87 13.99 4.39
CA THR A 184 11.45 13.25 5.58
C THR A 184 11.54 11.76 5.31
N PRO A 185 12.36 10.97 6.04
CA PRO A 185 12.46 9.54 5.83
C PRO A 185 11.13 8.83 6.11
N ILE A 186 10.66 8.02 5.17
CA ILE A 186 9.40 7.26 5.26
C ILE A 186 9.55 5.77 4.99
N GLY A 187 10.71 5.34 4.51
CA GLY A 187 10.99 3.93 4.23
C GLY A 187 12.47 3.64 4.11
N VAL A 188 12.82 2.37 4.23
CA VAL A 188 14.20 1.87 4.09
C VAL A 188 14.28 0.84 2.98
N GLY A 189 15.40 0.87 2.25
CA GLY A 189 15.71 -0.13 1.23
C GLY A 189 16.56 -1.27 1.77
N GLU A 190 16.47 -2.41 1.11
CA GLU A 190 17.27 -3.61 1.38
C GLU A 190 18.09 -4.01 0.15
N ILE A 191 19.28 -4.57 0.36
CA ILE A 191 20.08 -5.18 -0.71
C ILE A 191 19.52 -6.58 -0.97
N THR A 192 19.21 -6.88 -2.23
CA THR A 192 18.61 -8.16 -2.64
C THR A 192 19.57 -9.05 -3.42
N ALA A 193 20.54 -8.45 -4.13
CA ALA A 193 21.54 -9.19 -4.89
C ALA A 193 22.83 -8.39 -5.04
N VAL A 194 23.95 -9.09 -5.28
CA VAL A 194 25.25 -8.47 -5.53
C VAL A 194 25.91 -9.13 -6.73
N LYS A 195 26.37 -8.32 -7.67
CA LYS A 195 27.08 -8.74 -8.87
C LYS A 195 28.50 -8.23 -8.86
N TYR A 196 29.45 -9.14 -9.00
CA TYR A 196 30.88 -8.82 -9.08
C TYR A 196 31.29 -8.69 -10.54
N GLY A 197 31.79 -7.51 -10.91
CA GLY A 197 32.54 -7.28 -12.14
C GLY A 197 34.05 -7.31 -11.88
N SER A 198 34.84 -7.23 -12.95
CA SER A 198 36.31 -7.20 -12.87
C SER A 198 36.86 -5.92 -12.24
N LYS A 199 36.15 -4.78 -12.41
CA LYS A 199 36.54 -3.46 -11.89
C LYS A 199 35.49 -2.80 -11.00
N ASN A 200 34.22 -3.19 -11.13
CA ASN A 200 33.11 -2.61 -10.40
C ASN A 200 32.29 -3.70 -9.74
N ILE A 201 31.74 -3.40 -8.57
CA ILE A 201 30.70 -4.20 -7.92
C ILE A 201 29.39 -3.43 -8.06
N GLN A 202 28.29 -4.17 -8.21
CA GLN A 202 26.95 -3.63 -8.29
C GLN A 202 26.06 -4.37 -7.30
N ALA A 203 25.30 -3.64 -6.49
CA ALA A 203 24.29 -4.21 -5.60
C ALA A 203 22.91 -3.83 -6.09
N THR A 204 22.01 -4.80 -6.23
CA THR A 204 20.59 -4.54 -6.49
C THR A 204 19.90 -4.28 -5.16
N TYR A 205 19.05 -3.26 -5.12
CA TYR A 205 18.26 -2.93 -3.94
C TYR A 205 16.77 -2.89 -4.26
N ARG A 206 15.96 -3.00 -3.20
CA ARG A 206 14.51 -2.86 -3.24
C ARG A 206 14.02 -2.03 -2.06
N ILE A 207 13.00 -1.20 -2.29
CA ILE A 207 12.19 -0.56 -1.24
C ILE A 207 10.76 -1.07 -1.43
N ASN A 208 10.20 -1.71 -0.40
CA ASN A 208 8.86 -2.30 -0.45
C ASN A 208 7.78 -1.28 -0.06
N ASN A 209 6.63 -1.39 -0.70
CA ASN A 209 5.40 -0.66 -0.38
C ASN A 209 5.58 0.87 -0.25
N PRO A 210 6.23 1.54 -1.22
CA PRO A 210 6.29 2.99 -1.23
C PRO A 210 4.88 3.61 -1.33
N PRO A 211 4.62 4.75 -0.67
CA PRO A 211 3.31 5.42 -0.77
C PRO A 211 3.09 6.01 -2.17
N LYS A 212 1.83 6.00 -2.61
CA LYS A 212 1.40 6.59 -3.90
C LYS A 212 0.97 8.05 -3.70
N GLY A 213 0.98 8.84 -4.77
CA GLY A 213 0.44 10.20 -4.79
C GLY A 213 1.30 11.27 -4.11
N ARG A 214 2.52 10.94 -3.70
CA ARG A 214 3.48 11.87 -3.08
C ARG A 214 4.72 12.03 -3.95
N GLU A 215 5.36 13.19 -3.89
CA GLU A 215 6.68 13.37 -4.50
C GLU A 215 7.72 12.73 -3.58
N LEU A 216 8.40 11.72 -4.10
CA LEU A 216 9.34 10.89 -3.35
C LEU A 216 10.76 11.14 -3.83
N ARG A 217 11.72 10.94 -2.92
CA ARG A 217 13.14 10.91 -3.25
C ARG A 217 13.86 9.72 -2.62
N VAL A 218 14.54 8.92 -3.44
CA VAL A 218 15.45 7.89 -2.93
C VAL A 218 16.82 8.51 -2.67
N THR A 219 17.39 8.25 -1.49
CA THR A 219 18.75 8.64 -1.15
C THR A 219 19.57 7.42 -0.77
N VAL A 220 20.81 7.37 -1.27
CA VAL A 220 21.77 6.33 -0.92
C VAL A 220 22.95 6.99 -0.23
N THR A 221 23.25 6.55 0.99
CA THR A 221 24.41 7.02 1.75
C THR A 221 25.40 5.86 1.90
N PRO A 222 26.59 5.95 1.28
CA PRO A 222 27.66 4.99 1.49
C PRO A 222 28.18 5.04 2.94
N ILE A 223 28.37 3.88 3.58
CA ILE A 223 28.84 3.73 4.96
C ILE A 223 30.07 2.82 5.00
N GLY A 224 31.10 3.22 5.76
CA GLY A 224 32.30 2.41 5.97
C GLY A 224 33.21 2.26 4.74
N PHE A 225 33.04 3.11 3.72
CA PHE A 225 33.94 3.16 2.57
C PHE A 225 35.31 3.75 2.97
N PRO A 226 36.43 3.11 2.61
CA PRO A 226 37.76 3.69 2.75
C PRO A 226 37.89 5.00 1.97
N ILE A 227 38.21 6.09 2.67
CA ILE A 227 38.43 7.42 2.10
C ILE A 227 39.86 7.88 2.38
N GLY A 228 40.51 8.47 1.37
CA GLY A 228 41.81 9.11 1.55
C GLY A 228 41.71 10.44 2.31
N ALA A 229 42.85 10.97 2.76
CA ALA A 229 42.90 12.29 3.38
C ALA A 229 42.38 13.37 2.41
N GLY A 230 41.40 14.16 2.87
CA GLY A 230 40.75 15.22 2.05
C GLY A 230 39.76 14.70 1.00
N GLU A 231 39.41 13.42 1.03
CA GLU A 231 38.42 12.81 0.14
C GLU A 231 37.06 12.69 0.84
N THR A 232 35.98 12.87 0.09
CA THR A 232 34.61 12.58 0.51
C THR A 232 34.02 11.49 -0.38
N VAL A 233 33.06 10.75 0.16
CA VAL A 233 32.31 9.70 -0.53
C VAL A 233 30.84 10.03 -0.53
N GLY A 234 30.17 9.83 -1.66
CA GLY A 234 28.73 10.00 -1.79
C GLY A 234 28.18 9.10 -2.89
N ALA A 235 26.86 8.97 -2.96
CA ALA A 235 26.20 8.31 -4.07
C ALA A 235 25.28 9.30 -4.79
N GLY A 236 25.35 9.31 -6.13
CA GLY A 236 24.49 10.12 -6.98
C GLY A 236 23.66 9.25 -7.89
N ALA A 237 22.43 9.70 -8.18
CA ALA A 237 21.53 9.02 -9.11
C ALA A 237 22.10 9.01 -10.54
N VAL A 238 21.85 7.93 -11.27
CA VAL A 238 22.32 7.73 -12.65
C VAL A 238 21.16 7.24 -13.52
N PRO A 239 20.68 8.04 -14.48
CA PRO A 239 20.97 9.46 -14.70
C PRO A 239 20.56 10.37 -13.54
N ALA A 240 21.15 11.56 -13.47
CA ALA A 240 20.77 12.56 -12.46
C ALA A 240 19.27 12.91 -12.55
N GLY A 241 18.61 13.04 -11.39
CA GLY A 241 17.19 13.35 -11.28
C GLY A 241 16.25 12.14 -11.36
N THR A 242 16.77 10.93 -11.62
CA THR A 242 15.94 9.72 -11.60
C THR A 242 15.51 9.28 -10.21
N ASP A 243 16.19 9.79 -9.18
CA ASP A 243 15.93 9.60 -7.76
C ASP A 243 14.67 10.31 -7.25
N VAL A 244 14.13 11.27 -8.00
CA VAL A 244 12.91 12.02 -7.66
C VAL A 244 11.75 11.61 -8.56
N PHE A 245 10.61 11.27 -7.96
CA PHE A 245 9.43 10.79 -8.70
C PHE A 245 8.14 10.72 -7.87
N THR A 246 7.01 10.60 -8.55
CA THR A 246 5.70 10.31 -7.95
C THR A 246 5.19 8.97 -8.46
N LEU A 247 4.81 8.07 -7.55
CA LEU A 247 4.12 6.83 -7.91
C LEU A 247 2.62 7.09 -8.01
N THR A 248 1.98 6.53 -9.03
CA THR A 248 0.53 6.68 -9.26
C THR A 248 -0.17 5.34 -9.11
N ILE A 249 -1.51 5.34 -9.16
CA ILE A 249 -2.28 4.10 -9.17
C ILE A 249 -1.95 3.26 -10.42
N ASP A 250 -1.78 3.93 -11.57
CA ASP A 250 -1.45 3.28 -12.85
C ASP A 250 0.04 2.87 -12.97
N GLN A 251 0.91 3.51 -12.20
CA GLN A 251 2.35 3.22 -12.14
C GLN A 251 2.80 3.12 -10.67
N PRO A 252 2.45 2.00 -10.01
CA PRO A 252 2.60 1.88 -8.57
C PRO A 252 4.00 1.37 -8.15
N SER A 253 4.86 1.05 -9.12
CA SER A 253 6.25 0.64 -8.94
C SER A 253 7.17 1.43 -9.87
N ARG A 254 8.45 1.55 -9.49
CA ARG A 254 9.47 2.19 -10.32
C ARG A 254 10.77 1.40 -10.30
N SER A 255 11.25 1.02 -11.47
CA SER A 255 12.53 0.35 -11.63
C SER A 255 13.59 1.30 -12.20
N ASN A 256 14.86 0.87 -12.18
CA ASN A 256 16.01 1.59 -12.73
C ASN A 256 16.28 2.94 -12.03
N VAL A 257 16.00 3.01 -10.72
CA VAL A 257 16.45 4.13 -9.89
C VAL A 257 17.89 3.84 -9.45
N ASP A 258 18.83 3.99 -10.38
CA ASP A 258 20.21 3.57 -10.20
C ASP A 258 21.07 4.66 -9.54
N PHE A 259 22.09 4.23 -8.81
CA PHE A 259 23.06 5.08 -8.13
C PHE A 259 24.48 4.62 -8.44
N LYS A 260 25.41 5.58 -8.37
CA LYS A 260 26.84 5.30 -8.42
C LYS A 260 27.54 5.98 -7.26
N VAL A 261 28.38 5.22 -6.56
CA VAL A 261 29.27 5.76 -5.54
C VAL A 261 30.40 6.52 -6.23
N ALA A 262 30.57 7.77 -5.83
CA ALA A 262 31.62 8.66 -6.31
C ALA A 262 32.48 9.12 -5.14
N PHE A 263 33.75 9.38 -5.45
CA PHE A 263 34.74 9.90 -4.52
C PHE A 263 35.25 11.22 -5.08
N SER A 264 35.27 12.26 -4.26
CA SER A 264 35.74 13.59 -4.67
C SER A 264 36.72 14.14 -3.65
N ARG A 265 37.71 14.92 -4.11
CA ARG A 265 38.63 15.63 -3.23
C ARG A 265 38.07 17.01 -2.94
N VAL A 266 38.00 17.38 -1.66
CA VAL A 266 37.75 18.76 -1.27
C VAL A 266 38.99 19.56 -1.65
N ARG A 267 38.83 20.53 -2.56
CA ARG A 267 39.89 21.49 -2.92
C ARG A 267 39.89 22.64 -1.94
#